data_AF-A0A962P968-F1
#
_entry.id   AF-A0A962P968-F1
#
_cell.length_a   1.000
_cell.length_b   1.000
_cell.length_c   1.000
_cell.angle_alpha   90.00
_cell.angle_beta   90.00
_cell.angle_gamma   90.00
#
_symmetry.space_group_name_H-M   'P 1'
#
loop_
_entity.id
_entity.type
_entity.pdbx_description
1 polymer ?
#
loop_
_entity_poly.entity_id
_entity_poly.type
_entity_poly.pdbx_seq_one_letter_code
_entity_poly.pdbx_strand_id
1 'polypeptide(L)'
;MRSNSRYGKQSFTGGFTLVEVILALALTATLLGLLSTGVYVVAQDWNRNADRLDRNLDEALAILQIDRALHGAFPHGYTDPDSLARYVYFIGEENTLSWVSSVSPQRQPGLMAWQLVSSDDGVLLALAPAFSDYPGERLEQAEPQLILPNYTASFRYLYDELDETRQWRDDWLGEEMLSLPLAVYIRFSPIDDLDETLQDLEVVAPIAANQHRNLRPSLFQGL
;
A
#
# COMPACT_ATOMS: atom_id res chain seq x y z
N MET A 1 -66.00 -48.97 -63.17
CA MET A 1 -65.49 -47.62 -63.47
C MET A 1 -64.86 -47.07 -62.19
N ARG A 2 -63.55 -46.70 -62.26
CA ARG A 2 -62.69 -46.04 -61.24
C ARG A 2 -62.29 -46.86 -60.00
N SER A 3 -61.10 -46.76 -59.41
CA SER A 3 -59.72 -46.37 -59.82
C SER A 3 -58.85 -46.61 -58.58
N ASN A 4 -57.72 -47.32 -58.74
CA ASN A 4 -56.65 -47.42 -57.74
C ASN A 4 -56.03 -46.05 -57.42
N SER A 5 -55.49 -45.88 -56.22
CA SER A 5 -54.07 -45.47 -56.05
C SER A 5 -53.67 -45.54 -54.57
N ARG A 6 -52.76 -46.48 -54.26
CA ARG A 6 -51.99 -46.53 -53.01
C ARG A 6 -50.81 -45.58 -53.16
N TYR A 7 -50.72 -44.56 -52.31
CA TYR A 7 -49.45 -43.82 -52.12
C TYR A 7 -48.63 -44.52 -51.04
N GLY A 8 -47.62 -45.29 -51.47
CA GLY A 8 -46.51 -45.68 -50.62
C GLY A 8 -45.56 -44.49 -50.46
N LYS A 9 -45.38 -44.00 -49.24
CA LYS A 9 -44.29 -43.09 -48.89
C LYS A 9 -42.99 -43.91 -48.91
N GLN A 10 -42.12 -43.66 -49.88
CA GLN A 10 -40.73 -44.13 -49.83
C GLN A 10 -39.97 -43.27 -48.82
N SER A 11 -39.52 -43.87 -47.72
CA SER A 11 -38.51 -43.30 -46.85
C SER A 11 -37.13 -43.62 -47.43
N PHE A 12 -36.43 -42.60 -47.94
CA PHE A 12 -35.01 -42.74 -48.26
C PHE A 12 -34.21 -42.75 -46.96
N THR A 13 -33.68 -43.92 -46.60
CA THR A 13 -32.66 -44.04 -45.55
C THR A 13 -31.31 -43.89 -46.22
N GLY A 14 -30.77 -42.66 -46.27
CA GLY A 14 -29.43 -42.40 -46.76
C GLY A 14 -28.38 -42.82 -45.72
N GLY A 15 -27.48 -43.74 -46.08
CA GLY A 15 -26.31 -44.05 -45.26
C GLY A 15 -25.27 -42.93 -45.36
N PHE A 16 -24.64 -42.59 -44.23
CA PHE A 16 -23.57 -41.59 -44.17
C PHE A 16 -22.39 -41.99 -45.05
N THR A 17 -21.84 -41.02 -45.78
CA THR A 17 -20.66 -41.25 -46.63
C THR A 17 -19.37 -41.18 -45.81
N LEU A 18 -18.33 -41.90 -46.22
CA LEU A 18 -17.02 -41.86 -45.56
C LEU A 18 -16.46 -40.44 -45.47
N VAL A 19 -16.70 -39.63 -46.50
CA VAL A 19 -16.29 -38.21 -46.56
C VAL A 19 -16.96 -37.39 -45.45
N GLU A 20 -18.22 -37.65 -45.15
CA GLU A 20 -18.98 -36.94 -44.13
C GLU A 20 -18.48 -37.25 -42.72
N VAL A 21 -18.10 -38.50 -42.46
CA VAL A 21 -17.47 -38.90 -41.19
C VAL A 21 -16.11 -38.21 -41.01
N ILE A 22 -15.29 -38.16 -42.08
CA ILE A 22 -13.98 -37.49 -42.03
C ILE A 22 -14.15 -35.98 -41.85
N LEU A 23 -15.13 -35.36 -42.53
CA LEU A 23 -15.44 -33.94 -42.39
C LEU A 23 -15.89 -33.61 -40.97
N ALA A 24 -16.77 -34.43 -40.39
CA ALA A 24 -17.24 -34.26 -39.02
C ALA A 24 -16.10 -34.38 -37.99
N LEU A 25 -15.20 -35.35 -38.17
CA LEU A 25 -14.03 -35.52 -37.32
C LEU A 25 -13.04 -34.35 -37.46
N ALA A 26 -12.80 -33.87 -38.67
CA ALA A 26 -11.96 -32.70 -38.92
C ALA A 26 -12.55 -31.44 -38.25
N LEU A 27 -13.84 -31.19 -38.42
CA LEU A 27 -14.54 -30.08 -37.77
C LEU A 27 -14.51 -30.19 -36.24
N THR A 28 -14.68 -31.39 -35.69
CA THR A 28 -14.61 -31.63 -34.25
C THR A 28 -13.21 -31.35 -33.72
N ALA A 29 -12.17 -31.82 -34.42
CA ALA A 29 -10.78 -31.54 -34.06
C ALA A 29 -10.46 -30.05 -34.13
N THR A 30 -10.99 -29.32 -35.12
CA THR A 30 -10.85 -27.85 -35.21
C THR A 30 -11.58 -27.15 -34.06
N LEU A 31 -12.80 -27.57 -33.74
CA LEU A 31 -13.57 -27.01 -32.62
C LEU A 31 -12.88 -27.25 -31.28
N LEU A 32 -12.38 -28.46 -31.03
CA LEU A 32 -11.59 -28.79 -29.85
C LEU A 32 -10.29 -27.99 -29.80
N GLY A 33 -9.62 -27.79 -30.93
CA GLY A 33 -8.44 -26.95 -31.04
C GLY A 33 -8.72 -25.51 -30.63
N LEU A 34 -9.77 -24.89 -31.20
CA LEU A 34 -10.19 -23.52 -30.87
C LEU A 34 -10.61 -23.38 -29.40
N LEU A 35 -11.35 -24.36 -28.88
CA LEU A 35 -11.77 -24.40 -27.48
C LEU A 35 -10.54 -24.47 -26.55
N SER A 36 -9.57 -25.33 -26.87
CA SER A 36 -8.34 -25.52 -26.10
C SER A 36 -7.49 -24.25 -26.08
N THR A 37 -7.31 -23.60 -27.24
CA THR A 37 -6.60 -22.32 -27.34
C THR A 37 -7.30 -21.22 -26.54
N GLY A 38 -8.64 -21.15 -26.61
CA GLY A 38 -9.43 -20.19 -25.83
C GLY A 38 -9.24 -20.34 -24.32
N VAL A 39 -9.26 -21.58 -23.81
CA VAL A 39 -9.01 -21.88 -22.39
C VAL A 39 -7.60 -21.47 -21.96
N TYR A 40 -6.59 -21.72 -22.80
CA TYR A 40 -5.20 -21.37 -22.49
C TYR A 40 -4.97 -19.86 -22.40
N VAL A 41 -5.56 -19.09 -23.32
CA VAL A 41 -5.48 -17.61 -23.30
C VAL A 41 -6.15 -17.04 -22.05
N VAL A 42 -7.36 -17.50 -21.72
CA VAL A 42 -8.08 -17.04 -20.52
C VAL A 42 -7.33 -17.39 -19.24
N ALA A 43 -6.73 -18.59 -19.16
CA ALA A 43 -5.95 -18.98 -17.99
C ALA A 43 -4.69 -18.12 -17.80
N GLN A 44 -3.99 -17.76 -18.87
CA GLN A 44 -2.82 -16.88 -18.80
C GLN A 44 -3.18 -15.44 -18.43
N ASP A 45 -4.30 -14.92 -18.95
CA ASP A 45 -4.80 -13.59 -18.58
C ASP A 45 -5.24 -13.56 -17.12
N TRP A 46 -5.91 -14.62 -16.64
CA TRP A 46 -6.28 -14.73 -15.24
C TRP A 46 -5.05 -14.71 -14.32
N ASN A 47 -4.01 -15.48 -14.64
CA ASN A 47 -2.80 -15.51 -13.81
C ASN A 47 -2.11 -14.14 -13.74
N ARG A 48 -1.96 -13.47 -14.90
CA ARG A 48 -1.36 -12.13 -14.95
C ARG A 48 -2.17 -11.07 -14.20
N ASN A 49 -3.50 -11.17 -14.24
CA ASN A 49 -4.38 -10.26 -13.52
C ASN A 49 -4.40 -10.54 -12.02
N ALA A 50 -4.32 -11.81 -11.60
CA ALA A 50 -4.23 -12.20 -10.20
C ALA A 50 -2.94 -11.65 -9.55
N ASP A 51 -1.78 -11.87 -10.19
CA ASP A 51 -0.49 -11.39 -9.67
C ASP A 51 -0.44 -9.86 -9.54
N ARG A 52 -1.10 -9.13 -10.44
CA ARG A 52 -1.23 -7.66 -10.35
C ARG A 52 -2.16 -7.21 -9.24
N LEU A 53 -3.27 -7.92 -9.04
CA LEU A 53 -4.23 -7.60 -7.99
C LEU A 53 -3.62 -7.78 -6.60
N ASP A 54 -2.86 -8.85 -6.39
CA ASP A 54 -2.20 -9.13 -5.11
C ASP A 54 -1.17 -8.05 -4.77
N ARG A 55 -0.35 -7.60 -5.74
CA ARG A 55 0.58 -6.48 -5.53
C ARG A 55 -0.13 -5.17 -5.15
N ASN A 56 -1.18 -4.82 -5.88
CA ASN A 56 -1.97 -3.61 -5.58
C ASN A 56 -2.61 -3.67 -4.19
N LEU A 57 -2.98 -4.87 -3.72
CA LEU A 57 -3.54 -5.07 -2.39
C LEU A 57 -2.48 -4.86 -1.30
N ASP A 58 -1.28 -5.42 -1.48
CA ASP A 58 -0.17 -5.26 -0.53
C ASP A 58 0.25 -3.79 -0.42
N GLU A 59 0.36 -3.08 -1.54
CA GLU A 59 0.64 -1.64 -1.58
C GLU A 59 -0.43 -0.83 -0.85
N ALA A 60 -1.71 -1.08 -1.15
CA ALA A 60 -2.81 -0.40 -0.48
C ALA A 60 -2.82 -0.67 1.03
N LEU A 61 -2.52 -1.91 1.46
CA LEU A 61 -2.41 -2.26 2.87
C LEU A 61 -1.25 -1.55 3.55
N ALA A 62 -0.08 -1.47 2.92
CA ALA A 62 1.08 -0.75 3.44
C ALA A 62 0.75 0.74 3.63
N ILE A 63 0.17 1.38 2.62
CA ILE A 63 -0.23 2.79 2.66
C ILE A 63 -1.27 3.04 3.76
N LEU A 64 -2.29 2.20 3.88
CA LEU A 64 -3.31 2.32 4.93
C LEU A 64 -2.74 2.15 6.34
N GLN A 65 -1.71 1.31 6.50
CA GLN A 65 -1.04 1.15 7.79
C GLN A 65 -0.23 2.40 8.16
N ILE A 66 0.49 2.98 7.20
CA ILE A 66 1.23 4.24 7.37
C ILE A 66 0.27 5.38 7.73
N ASP A 67 -0.80 5.57 6.93
CA ASP A 67 -1.79 6.62 7.15
C ASP A 67 -2.41 6.52 8.55
N ARG A 68 -2.81 5.32 8.96
CA ARG A 68 -3.36 5.10 10.30
C ARG A 68 -2.34 5.38 11.39
N ALA A 69 -1.08 4.96 11.19
CA ALA A 69 -0.02 5.18 12.16
C ALA A 69 0.34 6.66 12.32
N LEU A 70 0.27 7.46 11.25
CA LEU A 70 0.45 8.92 11.30
C LEU A 70 -0.74 9.63 11.94
N HIS A 71 -1.97 9.21 11.62
CA HIS A 71 -3.15 9.69 12.33
C HIS A 71 -3.06 9.43 13.84
N GLY A 72 -2.52 8.27 14.22
CA GLY A 72 -2.26 7.88 15.61
C GLY A 72 -0.93 8.38 16.17
N ALA A 73 -0.26 9.34 15.53
CA ALA A 73 1.00 9.87 16.01
C ALA A 73 0.82 10.49 17.41
N PHE A 74 1.76 10.17 18.29
CA PHE A 74 1.73 10.52 19.71
C PHE A 74 2.97 11.35 20.04
N PRO A 75 2.85 12.48 20.77
CA PRO A 75 3.96 13.35 21.14
C PRO A 75 4.77 12.71 22.26
N HIS A 76 5.50 11.65 21.91
CA HIS A 76 6.25 10.85 22.85
C HIS A 76 7.43 11.65 23.39
N GLY A 77 7.40 11.93 24.70
CA GLY A 77 8.45 12.70 25.34
C GLY A 77 9.51 11.81 25.96
N TYR A 78 10.77 12.02 25.61
CA TYR A 78 11.94 11.35 26.21
C TYR A 78 12.82 12.35 26.95
N THR A 79 13.67 11.85 27.84
CA THR A 79 14.68 12.66 28.52
C THR A 79 16.03 12.39 27.89
N ASP A 80 16.72 13.44 27.48
CA ASP A 80 18.08 13.35 26.98
C ASP A 80 19.03 13.03 28.14
N PRO A 81 19.86 11.98 28.05
CA PRO A 81 20.68 11.53 29.17
C PRO A 81 21.78 12.53 29.57
N ASP A 82 22.24 13.35 28.62
CA ASP A 82 23.36 14.26 28.83
C ASP A 82 22.90 15.62 29.38
N SER A 83 21.89 16.23 28.76
CA SER A 83 21.35 17.54 29.13
C SER A 83 20.24 17.47 30.19
N LEU A 84 19.65 16.29 30.42
CA LEU A 84 18.44 16.08 31.23
C LEU A 84 17.22 16.87 30.74
N ALA A 85 17.29 17.47 29.56
CA ALA A 85 16.18 18.15 28.93
C ALA A 85 15.15 17.14 28.42
N ARG A 86 13.89 17.59 28.33
CA ARG A 86 12.79 16.78 27.80
C ARG A 86 12.44 17.22 26.39
N TYR A 87 12.47 16.27 25.47
CA TYR A 87 12.20 16.50 24.04
C TYR A 87 11.02 15.68 23.55
N VAL A 88 10.49 16.01 22.37
CA VAL A 88 9.47 15.22 21.67
C VAL A 88 10.14 14.40 20.58
N TYR A 89 9.93 13.09 20.58
CA TYR A 89 10.42 12.22 19.53
C TYR A 89 9.55 12.32 18.28
N PHE A 90 10.03 13.09 17.32
CA PHE A 90 9.58 13.13 15.94
C PHE A 90 10.75 13.64 15.10
N ILE A 91 11.22 12.85 14.15
CA ILE A 91 12.35 13.19 13.28
C ILE A 91 11.82 13.12 11.87
N GLY A 92 11.57 14.29 11.29
CA GLY A 92 11.13 14.43 9.92
C GLY A 92 12.22 15.04 9.07
N GLU A 93 12.76 14.26 8.14
CA GLU A 93 13.67 14.72 7.09
C GLU A 93 13.02 14.48 5.72
N GLU A 94 13.68 14.88 4.63
CA GLU A 94 13.14 14.74 3.27
C GLU A 94 12.91 13.28 2.88
N ASN A 95 13.82 12.37 3.27
CA ASN A 95 13.83 10.95 2.88
C ASN A 95 13.75 9.96 4.05
N THR A 96 13.65 10.47 5.28
CA THR A 96 13.50 9.67 6.50
C THR A 96 12.43 10.27 7.38
N LEU A 97 11.54 9.45 7.90
CA LEU A 97 10.51 9.87 8.84
C LEU A 97 10.44 8.89 10.01
N SER A 98 10.73 9.37 11.22
CA SER A 98 10.63 8.59 12.46
C SER A 98 9.68 9.24 13.45
N TRP A 99 8.72 8.48 13.98
CA TRP A 99 7.72 8.98 14.92
C TRP A 99 7.23 7.88 15.86
N VAL A 100 6.52 8.26 16.92
CA VAL A 100 5.81 7.31 17.78
C VAL A 100 4.32 7.34 17.47
N SER A 101 3.70 6.16 17.40
CA SER A 101 2.28 5.97 17.17
C SER A 101 1.62 5.11 18.24
N SER A 102 0.35 5.36 18.52
CA SER A 102 -0.52 4.45 19.28
C SER A 102 -1.00 3.26 18.47
N VAL A 103 -0.70 3.22 17.16
CA VAL A 103 -1.08 2.12 16.27
C VAL A 103 0.05 1.10 16.24
N SER A 104 -0.30 -0.14 16.57
CA SER A 104 0.61 -1.30 16.47
C SER A 104 0.13 -2.24 15.36
N PRO A 105 0.96 -2.53 14.34
CA PRO A 105 0.60 -3.44 13.24
C PRO A 105 0.25 -4.86 13.70
N GLN A 106 0.75 -5.26 14.87
CA GLN A 106 0.58 -6.61 15.43
C GLN A 106 -0.21 -6.62 16.74
N ARG A 107 -0.91 -5.53 17.07
CA ARG A 107 -1.64 -5.37 18.35
C ARG A 107 -0.76 -5.62 19.58
N GLN A 108 0.53 -5.33 19.48
CA GLN A 108 1.36 -5.30 20.67
C GLN A 108 0.86 -4.15 21.57
N PRO A 109 0.66 -4.40 22.86
CA PRO A 109 0.22 -3.35 23.77
C PRO A 109 1.31 -2.28 23.90
N GLY A 110 0.90 -1.01 23.86
CA GLY A 110 1.80 0.13 24.06
C GLY A 110 2.00 0.98 22.81
N LEU A 111 2.91 1.94 22.93
CA LEU A 111 3.31 2.83 21.85
C LEU A 111 4.42 2.17 21.02
N MET A 112 4.39 2.38 19.71
CA MET A 112 5.41 1.87 18.78
C MET A 112 6.13 3.05 18.13
N ALA A 113 7.45 2.98 18.09
CA ALA A 113 8.27 3.81 17.21
C ALA A 113 8.24 3.22 15.80
N TRP A 114 8.01 4.09 14.83
CA TRP A 114 7.99 3.83 13.41
C TRP A 114 9.12 4.60 12.77
N GLN A 115 9.78 3.99 11.79
CA GLN A 115 10.74 4.67 10.94
C GLN A 115 10.53 4.22 9.49
N LEU A 116 10.30 5.20 8.61
CA LEU A 116 10.29 5.03 7.17
C LEU A 116 11.58 5.60 6.60
N VAL A 117 12.25 4.82 5.75
CA VAL A 117 13.46 5.24 5.03
C VAL A 117 13.25 4.97 3.54
N SER A 118 13.44 5.99 2.72
CA SER A 118 13.49 5.83 1.27
C SER A 118 14.86 5.30 0.85
N SER A 119 14.88 4.21 0.09
CA SER A 119 16.09 3.56 -0.44
C SER A 119 15.97 3.37 -1.96
N ASP A 120 17.08 3.03 -2.62
CA ASP A 120 17.14 2.74 -4.05
C ASP A 120 16.34 1.48 -4.46
N ASP A 121 16.06 0.60 -3.50
CA ASP A 121 15.27 -0.63 -3.71
C ASP A 121 13.78 -0.47 -3.35
N GLY A 122 13.42 0.64 -2.69
CA GLY A 122 12.05 0.92 -2.24
C GLY A 122 11.99 1.58 -0.86
N VAL A 123 10.79 1.60 -0.27
CA VAL A 123 10.56 2.15 1.08
C VAL A 123 10.69 1.06 2.14
N LEU A 124 11.58 1.30 3.09
CA LEU A 124 11.84 0.43 4.23
C LEU A 124 11.06 0.91 5.46
N LEU A 125 10.54 -0.02 6.25
CA LEU A 125 9.89 0.21 7.53
C LEU A 125 10.63 -0.51 8.65
N ALA A 126 11.09 0.23 9.65
CA ALA A 126 11.54 -0.32 10.92
C ALA A 126 10.52 -0.01 12.03
N LEU A 127 10.36 -0.96 12.96
CA LEU A 127 9.45 -0.85 14.10
C LEU A 127 10.15 -1.26 15.38
N ALA A 128 9.95 -0.48 16.43
CA ALA A 128 10.44 -0.80 17.77
C ALA A 128 9.44 -0.36 18.86
N PRO A 129 9.40 -1.01 20.03
CA PRO A 129 8.64 -0.49 21.17
C PRO A 129 9.14 0.90 21.60
N ALA A 130 8.22 1.82 21.86
CA ALA A 130 8.52 3.14 22.41
C ALA A 130 8.34 3.14 23.94
N PHE A 131 9.44 2.89 24.67
CA PHE A 131 9.51 3.09 26.13
C PHE A 131 9.82 4.56 26.45
N SER A 132 10.01 4.92 27.71
CA SER A 132 10.16 6.32 28.16
C SER A 132 11.50 6.99 27.79
N ASP A 133 12.43 6.25 27.20
CA ASP A 133 13.73 6.71 26.75
C ASP A 133 13.73 7.05 25.25
N TYR A 134 14.89 7.39 24.71
CA TYR A 134 15.03 7.72 23.29
C TYR A 134 14.75 6.48 22.41
N PRO A 135 13.71 6.47 21.56
CA PRO A 135 13.36 5.29 20.77
C PRO A 135 14.33 4.97 19.63
N GLY A 136 15.13 5.94 19.17
CA GLY A 136 15.99 5.79 17.97
C GLY A 136 17.02 4.66 18.10
N GLU A 137 17.60 4.45 19.28
CA GLU A 137 18.55 3.34 19.51
C GLU A 137 17.96 1.97 19.20
N ARG A 138 16.66 1.78 19.48
CA ARG A 138 15.99 0.50 19.17
C ARG A 138 15.61 0.38 17.72
N LEU A 139 15.29 1.50 17.06
CA LEU A 139 15.01 1.50 15.62
C LEU A 139 16.27 1.14 14.83
N GLU A 140 17.44 1.63 15.24
CA GLU A 140 18.74 1.26 14.63
C GLU A 140 19.07 -0.24 14.78
N GLN A 141 18.60 -0.86 15.85
CA GLN A 141 18.77 -2.30 16.10
C GLN A 141 17.68 -3.16 15.45
N ALA A 142 16.57 -2.55 15.00
CA ALA A 142 15.48 -3.26 14.35
C ALA A 142 15.86 -3.63 12.93
N GLU A 143 15.41 -4.79 12.47
CA GLU A 143 15.60 -5.21 11.07
C GLU A 143 14.55 -4.51 10.20
N PRO A 144 14.96 -3.63 9.25
CA PRO A 144 14.01 -2.94 8.39
C PRO A 144 13.38 -3.89 7.38
N GLN A 145 12.07 -3.77 7.18
CA GLN A 145 11.32 -4.54 6.19
C GLN A 145 10.99 -3.68 4.96
N LEU A 146 11.20 -4.20 3.76
CA LEU A 146 10.71 -3.60 2.52
C LEU A 146 9.18 -3.69 2.47
N ILE A 147 8.50 -2.55 2.46
CA ILE A 147 7.02 -2.47 2.47
C ILE A 147 6.43 -1.95 1.16
N LEU A 148 7.19 -1.16 0.41
CA LEU A 148 6.81 -0.65 -0.90
C LEU A 148 8.02 -0.78 -1.85
N PRO A 149 8.16 -1.90 -2.56
CA PRO A 149 9.23 -2.08 -3.55
C PRO A 149 9.04 -1.13 -4.73
N ASN A 150 10.14 -0.72 -5.38
CA ASN A 150 10.14 0.14 -6.57
C ASN A 150 9.54 1.55 -6.37
N TYR A 151 9.45 2.03 -5.13
CA TYR A 151 9.00 3.37 -4.79
C TYR A 151 10.04 4.11 -3.94
N THR A 152 10.34 5.36 -4.30
CA THR A 152 10.96 6.31 -3.37
C THR A 152 9.89 7.06 -2.58
N ALA A 153 10.21 7.56 -1.39
CA ALA A 153 9.33 8.39 -0.59
C ALA A 153 9.97 9.74 -0.29
N SER A 154 9.19 10.82 -0.42
CA SER A 154 9.53 12.15 0.06
C SER A 154 8.52 12.64 1.08
N PHE A 155 8.99 13.35 2.10
CA PHE A 155 8.18 13.78 3.24
C PHE A 155 8.17 15.30 3.36
N ARG A 156 6.99 15.85 3.70
CA ARG A 156 6.82 17.26 4.04
C ARG A 156 5.90 17.42 5.25
N TYR A 157 6.09 18.52 5.97
CA TYR A 157 5.48 18.75 7.27
C TYR A 157 4.71 20.07 7.28
N LEU A 158 3.45 20.01 7.70
CA LEU A 158 2.57 21.17 7.75
C LEU A 158 2.74 21.90 9.09
N TYR A 159 2.86 23.22 9.05
CA TYR A 159 2.94 24.07 10.24
C TYR A 159 2.14 25.37 10.05
N ASP A 160 1.79 26.00 11.17
CA ASP A 160 1.21 27.34 11.19
C ASP A 160 2.32 28.38 11.40
N GLU A 161 2.37 29.39 10.54
CA GLU A 161 3.20 30.57 10.73
C GLU A 161 2.53 31.53 11.74
N LEU A 162 3.26 32.56 12.20
CA LEU A 162 2.79 33.52 13.20
C LEU A 162 1.54 34.29 12.77
N ASP A 163 1.27 34.38 11.47
CA ASP A 163 0.10 35.02 10.87
C ASP A 163 -1.06 34.05 10.61
N GLU A 164 -0.99 32.84 11.18
CA GLU A 164 -1.95 31.75 11.00
C GLU A 164 -2.03 31.22 9.56
N THR A 165 -1.03 31.53 8.71
CA THR A 165 -0.92 30.90 7.39
C THR A 165 -0.30 29.50 7.52
N ARG A 166 -0.85 28.57 6.76
CA ARG A 166 -0.38 27.19 6.72
C ARG A 166 0.66 27.01 5.64
N GLN A 167 1.81 26.48 6.02
CA GLN A 167 2.91 26.24 5.09
C GLN A 167 3.47 24.83 5.26
N TRP A 168 3.95 24.27 4.15
CA TRP A 168 4.70 23.02 4.14
C TRP A 168 6.18 23.32 4.23
N ARG A 169 6.92 22.48 4.94
CA ARG A 169 8.40 22.48 4.99
C ARG A 169 8.94 21.07 4.83
N ASP A 170 10.24 20.98 4.57
CA ASP A 170 10.90 19.73 4.19
C ASP A 170 11.52 19.00 5.38
N ASP A 171 11.60 19.66 6.55
CA ASP A 171 12.12 19.08 7.79
C ASP A 171 11.23 19.41 9.01
N TRP A 172 11.30 18.55 10.02
CA TRP A 172 10.69 18.76 11.33
C TRP A 172 11.44 18.01 12.42
N LEU A 173 12.21 18.75 13.22
CA LEU A 173 12.90 18.22 14.39
C LEU A 173 12.06 18.45 15.65
N GLY A 174 11.44 17.40 16.17
CA GLY A 174 10.59 17.44 17.36
C GLY A 174 11.32 17.86 18.63
N GLU A 175 12.64 17.69 18.69
CA GLU A 175 13.48 18.19 19.78
C GLU A 175 13.59 19.72 19.78
N GLU A 176 13.62 20.35 18.60
CA GLU A 176 13.67 21.80 18.45
C GLU A 176 12.28 22.43 18.54
N MET A 177 11.31 21.82 17.86
CA MET A 177 9.92 22.32 17.78
C MET A 177 9.11 22.00 19.04
N LEU A 178 9.57 21.05 19.86
CA LEU A 178 8.89 20.53 21.06
C LEU A 178 7.42 20.15 20.80
N SER A 179 7.10 19.74 19.57
CA SER A 179 5.74 19.48 19.11
C SER A 179 5.75 18.60 17.86
N LEU A 180 4.57 18.12 17.48
CA LEU A 180 4.34 17.38 16.23
C LEU A 180 3.86 18.35 15.14
N PRO A 181 4.16 18.09 13.86
CA PRO A 181 3.60 18.90 12.76
C PRO A 181 2.08 18.72 12.67
N LEU A 182 1.38 19.68 12.07
CA LEU A 182 -0.08 19.65 11.94
C LEU A 182 -0.56 18.49 11.05
N ALA A 183 0.22 18.19 10.02
CA ALA A 183 0.01 17.08 9.11
C ALA A 183 1.35 16.67 8.49
N VAL A 184 1.40 15.43 8.00
CA VAL A 184 2.50 14.92 7.20
C VAL A 184 1.97 14.65 5.79
N TYR A 185 2.69 15.12 4.79
CA TYR A 185 2.49 14.77 3.40
C TYR A 185 3.60 13.81 2.98
N ILE A 186 3.21 12.69 2.40
CA ILE A 186 4.12 11.68 1.86
C ILE A 186 3.79 11.52 0.39
N ARG A 187 4.82 11.63 -0.46
CA ARG A 187 4.71 11.30 -1.88
C ARG A 187 5.60 10.10 -2.18
N PHE A 188 4.98 9.01 -2.61
CA PHE A 188 5.66 7.85 -3.14
C PHE A 188 5.77 7.98 -4.66
N SER A 189 6.99 8.00 -5.19
CA SER A 189 7.23 8.12 -6.63
C SER A 189 7.89 6.82 -7.14
N PRO A 190 7.43 6.22 -8.26
CA PRO A 190 8.08 5.06 -8.85
C PRO A 190 9.57 5.31 -9.11
N ILE A 191 10.40 4.28 -8.90
CA ILE A 191 11.85 4.36 -9.17
C ILE A 191 12.13 4.21 -10.66
N ASP A 192 11.37 3.34 -11.34
CA ASP A 192 11.44 3.14 -12.78
C ASP A 192 10.23 3.78 -13.47
N ASP A 193 10.43 4.99 -13.99
CA ASP A 193 9.42 5.74 -14.76
C ASP A 193 9.00 5.03 -16.07
N LEU A 194 9.65 3.93 -16.46
CA LEU A 194 9.29 3.16 -17.65
C LEU A 194 8.16 2.15 -17.39
N ASP A 195 7.87 1.81 -16.14
CA ASP A 195 6.71 0.99 -15.81
C ASP A 195 5.44 1.87 -15.76
N GLU A 196 4.81 2.04 -16.92
CA GLU A 196 3.55 2.81 -17.09
C GLU A 196 2.40 2.31 -16.19
N THR A 197 2.55 1.16 -15.52
CA THR A 197 1.55 0.66 -14.57
C THR A 197 1.68 1.25 -13.18
N LEU A 198 2.85 1.76 -12.81
CA LEU A 198 3.09 2.42 -11.52
C LEU A 198 2.75 3.91 -11.62
N GLN A 199 2.11 4.43 -10.57
CA GLN A 199 1.73 5.84 -10.47
C GLN A 199 2.20 6.40 -9.13
N ASP A 200 2.34 7.73 -9.08
CA ASP A 200 2.57 8.45 -7.82
C ASP A 200 1.43 8.15 -6.84
N LEU A 201 1.81 7.83 -5.60
CA LEU A 201 0.87 7.60 -4.50
C LEU A 201 1.09 8.69 -3.45
N GLU A 202 0.01 9.28 -2.95
CA GLU A 202 0.07 10.38 -2.00
C GLU A 202 -0.70 10.08 -0.73
N VAL A 203 -0.11 10.46 0.41
CA VAL A 203 -0.76 10.41 1.72
C VAL A 203 -0.68 11.79 2.35
N VAL A 204 -1.84 12.33 2.76
CA VAL A 204 -1.93 13.52 3.60
C VAL A 204 -2.55 13.11 4.92
N ALA A 205 -1.71 12.95 5.94
CA ALA A 205 -2.13 12.49 7.26
C ALA A 205 -2.15 13.65 8.27
N PRO A 206 -3.32 14.19 8.65
CA PRO A 206 -3.41 15.13 9.76
C PRO A 206 -3.09 14.43 11.09
N ILE A 207 -2.28 15.07 11.92
CA ILE A 207 -1.89 14.52 13.22
C ILE A 207 -2.99 14.82 14.26
N ALA A 208 -3.70 13.79 14.70
CA ALA A 208 -4.85 13.94 15.60
C ALA A 208 -4.47 14.54 16.97
N ALA A 209 -3.24 14.29 17.45
CA ALA A 209 -2.75 14.83 18.72
C ALA A 209 -2.79 16.37 18.77
N ASN A 210 -2.67 17.05 17.62
CA ASN A 210 -2.76 18.52 17.56
C ASN A 210 -4.18 19.06 17.71
N GLN A 211 -5.21 18.25 17.43
CA GLN A 211 -6.62 18.62 17.55
C GLN A 211 -7.14 18.49 18.99
N HIS A 212 -6.54 17.59 19.78
CA HIS A 212 -6.94 17.36 21.16
C HIS A 212 -6.04 18.12 22.13
N ARG A 213 -6.54 19.27 22.64
CA ARG A 213 -5.86 20.15 23.59
C ARG A 213 -5.29 19.44 24.84
N ASN A 214 -5.78 18.24 25.17
CA ASN A 214 -5.37 17.42 26.32
C ASN A 214 -4.15 16.51 26.06
N LEU A 215 -3.66 16.41 24.81
CA LEU A 215 -2.48 15.61 24.45
C LEU A 215 -1.24 16.48 24.19
N ARG A 216 -1.34 17.79 24.40
CA ARG A 216 -0.18 18.68 24.31
C ARG A 216 0.81 18.37 25.44
N PRO A 217 2.13 18.42 25.19
CA PRO A 217 3.12 18.30 26.24
C PRO A 217 2.77 19.29 27.36
N SER A 218 2.71 18.81 28.60
CA SER A 218 2.52 19.68 29.76
C SER A 218 3.78 20.55 29.89
N LEU A 219 3.74 21.77 29.34
CA LEU A 219 4.72 22.79 29.65
C LEU A 219 4.53 23.14 31.13
N PHE A 220 5.51 22.76 31.94
CA PHE A 220 5.54 23.13 33.35
C PHE A 220 5.64 24.66 33.43
N GLN A 221 4.56 25.33 33.78
CA GLN A 221 4.57 26.76 34.07
C GLN A 221 5.03 26.96 35.51
N GLY A 222 6.35 26.98 35.70
CA GLY A 222 7.00 27.34 36.96
C GLY A 222 7.18 28.86 37.04
N LEU A 223 6.48 29.46 38.01
CA LEU A 223 6.78 30.77 38.58
C LEU A 223 7.99 30.70 39.52
#